data_AF-W6K4I7-F1
#
_entry.id   AF-W6K4I7-F1
#
_cell.length_a   1.000
_cell.length_b   1.000
_cell.length_c   1.000
_cell.angle_alpha   90.00
_cell.angle_beta   90.00
_cell.angle_gamma   90.00
#
_symmetry.space_group_name_H-M   'P 1'
#
loop_
_entity.id
_entity.type
_entity.pdbx_description
1 polymer ?
#
loop_
_entity_poly.entity_id
_entity_poly.type
_entity_poly.pdbx_seq_one_letter_code
_entity_poly.pdbx_strand_id
1 'polypeptide(L)'
;MNAVEELLEQLSLAQQRRVLELWDRVEAGTITEEEFAILAANAVLVGNVAGYLIGAAVVRAVVEKATRLPEIVLPVPSARHLDSERISTALGTILASDLDTRMQLARLADNEPKAAAADGSADVIAGSRHVTGWTRNTNGEACQLCSWWARGGKVWPADHTMPRHPGCSCTQDPVVA
;
A
#
# COMPACT_ATOMS: atom_id res chain seq x y z
N MET A 1 -9.44 -6.60 13.82
CA MET A 1 -9.19 -6.01 12.49
C MET A 1 -10.16 -4.87 12.28
N ASN A 2 -9.69 -3.71 11.84
CA ASN A 2 -10.60 -2.65 11.38
C ASN A 2 -10.93 -2.88 9.88
N ALA A 3 -11.96 -2.22 9.35
CA ALA A 3 -12.43 -2.42 7.98
C ALA A 3 -11.35 -2.12 6.90
N VAL A 4 -10.32 -1.35 7.25
CA VAL A 4 -9.21 -0.96 6.37
C VAL A 4 -8.26 -2.12 6.18
N GLU A 5 -7.88 -2.76 7.29
CA GLU A 5 -7.01 -3.93 7.30
C GLU A 5 -7.64 -5.05 6.47
N GLU A 6 -8.95 -5.26 6.61
CA GLU A 6 -9.68 -6.27 5.84
C GLU A 6 -9.70 -5.96 4.33
N LEU A 7 -9.99 -4.71 3.92
CA LEU A 7 -9.97 -4.32 2.51
C LEU A 7 -8.57 -4.43 1.89
N LEU A 8 -7.53 -4.05 2.64
CA LEU A 8 -6.15 -4.15 2.17
C LEU A 8 -5.66 -5.59 2.11
N GLU A 9 -6.09 -6.44 3.04
CA GLU A 9 -5.81 -7.88 3.00
C GLU A 9 -6.48 -8.54 1.80
N GLN A 10 -7.76 -8.24 1.55
CA GLN A 10 -8.48 -8.74 0.37
C GLN A 10 -7.83 -8.28 -0.94
N LEU A 11 -7.44 -7.01 -1.03
CA LEU A 11 -6.72 -6.47 -2.19
C LEU A 11 -5.38 -7.20 -2.38
N SER A 12 -4.60 -7.36 -1.32
CA SER A 12 -3.32 -8.06 -1.37
C SER A 12 -3.48 -9.49 -1.86
N LEU A 13 -4.39 -10.27 -1.26
CA LEU A 13 -4.63 -11.66 -1.65
C LEU A 13 -5.08 -11.76 -3.12
N ALA A 14 -5.90 -10.82 -3.59
CA ALA A 14 -6.30 -10.76 -5.00
C ALA A 14 -5.12 -10.44 -5.93
N GLN A 15 -4.23 -9.52 -5.55
CA GLN A 15 -3.04 -9.18 -6.33
C GLN A 15 -2.04 -10.32 -6.38
N GLN A 16 -1.77 -10.97 -5.24
CA GLN A 16 -0.91 -12.14 -5.17
C GLN A 16 -1.41 -13.26 -6.09
N ARG A 17 -2.71 -13.62 -6.00
CA ARG A 17 -3.30 -14.62 -6.90
C ARG A 17 -3.11 -14.25 -8.37
N ARG A 18 -3.41 -13.00 -8.75
CA ARG A 18 -3.32 -12.56 -10.15
C ARG A 18 -1.90 -12.63 -10.69
N VAL A 19 -0.89 -12.21 -9.92
CA VAL A 19 0.51 -12.28 -10.36
C VAL A 19 0.99 -13.73 -10.42
N LEU A 20 0.60 -14.58 -9.46
CA LEU A 20 0.98 -16.00 -9.46
C LEU A 20 0.28 -16.78 -10.59
N GLU A 21 -0.97 -16.47 -10.93
CA GLU A 21 -1.65 -17.04 -12.10
C GLU A 21 -0.95 -16.67 -13.42
N LEU A 22 -0.39 -15.46 -13.52
CA LEU A 22 0.46 -15.09 -14.66
C LEU A 22 1.78 -15.86 -14.67
N TRP A 23 2.36 -16.13 -13.50
CA TRP A 23 3.57 -16.94 -13.41
C TRP A 23 3.33 -18.41 -13.77
N ASP A 24 2.21 -18.99 -13.35
CA ASP A 24 1.79 -20.35 -13.74
C ASP A 24 1.72 -20.49 -15.28
N ARG A 25 1.34 -19.42 -15.98
CA ARG A 25 1.31 -19.39 -17.45
C ARG A 25 2.70 -19.37 -18.08
N VAL A 26 3.70 -18.80 -17.42
CA VAL A 26 5.13 -18.88 -17.83
C VAL A 26 5.62 -20.31 -17.64
N GLU A 27 5.37 -20.90 -16.48
CA GLU A 27 5.77 -22.29 -16.17
C GLU A 27 5.12 -23.29 -17.13
N ALA A 28 3.90 -23.03 -17.57
CA ALA A 28 3.19 -23.82 -18.59
C ALA A 28 3.66 -23.53 -20.04
N GLY A 29 4.56 -22.57 -20.25
CA GLY A 29 5.06 -22.18 -21.58
C GLY A 29 4.02 -21.47 -22.47
N THR A 30 2.95 -20.94 -21.88
CA THR A 30 1.86 -20.27 -22.62
C THR A 30 2.08 -18.78 -22.81
N ILE A 31 2.98 -18.17 -22.03
CA ILE A 31 3.50 -16.81 -22.22
C ILE A 31 5.01 -16.81 -21.93
N THR A 32 5.72 -15.83 -22.48
CA THR A 32 7.15 -15.61 -22.19
C THR A 32 7.36 -14.85 -20.87
N GLU A 33 8.59 -14.87 -20.35
CA GLU A 33 8.97 -14.02 -19.19
C GLU A 33 8.82 -12.52 -19.48
N GLU A 34 9.05 -12.09 -20.73
CA GLU A 34 8.86 -10.71 -21.16
C GLU A 34 7.38 -10.31 -21.14
N GLU A 35 6.51 -11.17 -21.69
CA GLU A 35 5.06 -10.97 -21.64
C GLU A 35 4.55 -10.96 -20.20
N PHE A 36 5.06 -11.85 -19.36
CA PHE A 36 4.79 -11.87 -17.93
C PHE A 36 5.15 -10.54 -17.26
N ALA A 37 6.36 -10.01 -17.51
CA ALA A 37 6.81 -8.77 -16.88
C ALA A 37 5.85 -7.60 -17.18
N ILE A 38 5.39 -7.47 -18.43
CA ILE A 38 4.44 -6.43 -18.85
C ILE A 38 3.07 -6.63 -18.20
N LEU A 39 2.52 -7.85 -18.23
CA LEU A 39 1.19 -8.16 -17.69
C LEU A 39 1.16 -8.03 -16.16
N ALA A 40 2.19 -8.54 -15.47
CA ALA A 40 2.31 -8.46 -14.03
C ALA A 40 2.53 -7.01 -13.57
N ALA A 41 3.33 -6.22 -14.30
CA ALA A 41 3.49 -4.80 -14.00
C ALA A 41 2.14 -4.06 -14.03
N ASN A 42 1.36 -4.25 -15.09
CA ASN A 42 0.02 -3.64 -15.19
C ASN A 42 -0.92 -4.09 -14.07
N ALA A 43 -0.89 -5.38 -13.70
CA ALA A 43 -1.69 -5.89 -12.58
C ALA A 43 -1.34 -5.19 -11.26
N VAL A 44 -0.04 -5.06 -10.98
CA VAL A 44 0.47 -4.37 -9.78
C VAL A 44 0.11 -2.89 -9.78
N LEU A 45 0.22 -2.20 -10.93
CA LEU A 45 -0.18 -0.79 -11.03
C LEU A 45 -1.66 -0.56 -10.72
N VAL A 46 -2.55 -1.43 -11.21
CA VAL A 46 -3.98 -1.40 -10.83
C VAL A 46 -4.14 -1.61 -9.33
N GLY A 47 -3.38 -2.55 -8.74
CA GLY A 47 -3.33 -2.75 -7.29
C GLY A 47 -2.88 -1.51 -6.53
N ASN A 48 -1.86 -0.81 -7.02
CA ASN A 48 -1.34 0.42 -6.41
C ASN A 48 -2.38 1.53 -6.40
N VAL A 49 -3.07 1.76 -7.54
CA VAL A 49 -4.14 2.76 -7.60
C VAL A 49 -5.28 2.41 -6.65
N ALA A 50 -5.70 1.14 -6.61
CA ALA A 50 -6.74 0.69 -5.68
C ALA A 50 -6.32 0.87 -4.21
N GLY A 51 -5.09 0.48 -3.87
CA GLY A 51 -4.53 0.63 -2.53
C GLY A 51 -4.51 2.09 -2.09
N TYR A 52 -3.97 2.97 -2.94
CA TYR A 52 -3.93 4.41 -2.71
C TYR A 52 -5.32 5.00 -2.43
N LEU A 53 -6.31 4.67 -3.27
CA LEU A 53 -7.67 5.15 -3.12
C LEU A 53 -8.36 4.60 -1.85
N ILE A 54 -8.09 3.35 -1.46
CA ILE A 54 -8.59 2.78 -0.20
C ILE A 54 -8.04 3.56 0.99
N GLY A 55 -6.72 3.78 1.04
CA GLY A 55 -6.09 4.53 2.12
C GLY A 55 -6.65 5.95 2.25
N ALA A 56 -6.74 6.66 1.13
CA ALA A 56 -7.31 8.00 1.09
C ALA A 56 -8.78 8.02 1.53
N ALA A 57 -9.62 7.12 1.02
CA ALA A 57 -11.05 7.06 1.33
C ALA A 57 -11.31 6.78 2.81
N VAL A 58 -10.49 5.94 3.43
CA VAL A 58 -10.61 5.59 4.85
C VAL A 58 -10.31 6.78 5.74
N VAL A 59 -9.15 7.44 5.56
CA VAL A 59 -8.79 8.61 6.37
C VAL A 59 -9.87 9.67 6.21
N ARG A 60 -10.31 9.90 4.97
CA ARG A 60 -11.39 10.83 4.67
C ARG A 60 -12.64 10.50 5.48
N ALA A 61 -13.10 9.24 5.47
CA ALA A 61 -14.27 8.82 6.23
C ALA A 61 -14.10 8.99 7.74
N VAL A 62 -12.90 8.77 8.28
CA VAL A 62 -12.59 8.98 9.71
C VAL A 62 -12.70 10.47 10.06
N VAL A 63 -12.10 11.35 9.25
CA VAL A 63 -12.12 12.80 9.47
C VAL A 63 -13.55 13.36 9.32
N GLU A 64 -14.28 12.96 8.28
CA GLU A 64 -15.67 13.39 8.06
C GLU A 64 -16.58 12.93 9.21
N LYS A 65 -16.40 11.71 9.71
CA LYS A 65 -17.14 11.20 10.86
C LYS A 65 -16.84 12.00 12.13
N ALA A 66 -15.58 12.34 12.37
CA ALA A 66 -15.14 13.05 13.56
C ALA A 66 -15.59 14.52 13.56
N THR A 67 -15.50 15.19 12.41
CA THR A 67 -15.79 16.63 12.27
C THR A 67 -17.23 16.95 11.90
N ARG A 68 -17.97 15.97 11.34
CA ARG A 68 -19.28 16.15 10.70
C ARG A 68 -19.27 17.13 9.52
N LEU A 69 -18.11 17.37 8.93
CA LEU A 69 -17.93 18.20 7.75
C LEU A 69 -17.41 17.35 6.59
N PRO A 70 -17.72 17.70 5.32
CA PRO A 70 -17.14 17.04 4.18
C PRO A 70 -15.64 17.34 4.09
N GLU A 71 -14.85 16.31 3.84
CA GLU A 71 -13.41 16.42 3.66
C GLU A 71 -13.10 16.55 2.17
N ILE A 72 -12.50 17.69 1.80
CA ILE A 72 -12.27 18.05 0.40
C ILE A 72 -10.76 18.05 0.14
N VAL A 73 -10.19 16.85 0.16
CA VAL A 73 -8.84 16.59 -0.36
C VAL A 73 -9.00 15.76 -1.62
N LEU A 74 -8.36 16.19 -2.71
CA LEU A 74 -8.31 15.41 -3.95
C LEU A 74 -7.07 14.51 -3.89
N PRO A 75 -7.23 13.20 -3.66
CA PRO A 75 -6.08 12.30 -3.61
C PRO A 75 -5.61 12.05 -5.05
N VAL A 76 -4.35 12.35 -5.34
CA VAL A 76 -3.73 12.12 -6.65
C VAL A 76 -2.56 11.18 -6.44
N PRO A 77 -2.64 9.92 -6.90
CA PRO A 77 -1.52 8.98 -6.76
C PRO A 77 -0.23 9.58 -7.31
N SER A 78 0.84 9.50 -6.52
CA SER A 78 2.16 9.94 -6.98
C SER A 78 2.58 9.18 -8.25
N ALA A 79 3.41 9.81 -9.09
CA ALA A 79 3.91 9.19 -10.32
C ALA A 79 4.57 7.82 -10.07
N ARG A 80 5.17 7.61 -8.89
CA ARG A 80 5.78 6.34 -8.47
C ARG A 80 4.79 5.17 -8.45
N HIS A 81 3.52 5.40 -8.10
CA HIS A 81 2.50 4.35 -8.07
C HIS A 81 1.96 3.98 -9.46
N LEU A 82 2.29 4.79 -10.47
CA LEU A 82 1.92 4.62 -11.87
C LEU A 82 3.12 4.24 -12.76
N ASP A 83 4.30 4.08 -12.15
CA ASP A 83 5.57 3.82 -12.83
C ASP A 83 5.69 2.34 -13.22
N SER A 84 5.29 2.02 -14.45
CA SER A 84 5.40 0.65 -15.00
C SER A 84 6.84 0.20 -15.15
N GLU A 85 7.76 1.10 -15.51
CA GLU A 85 9.17 0.76 -15.73
C GLU A 85 9.84 0.31 -14.44
N ARG A 86 9.55 0.98 -13.31
CA ARG A 86 10.03 0.56 -12.00
C ARG A 86 9.52 -0.82 -11.61
N ILE A 87 8.25 -1.13 -11.88
CA ILE A 87 7.70 -2.45 -11.57
C ILE A 87 8.33 -3.52 -12.48
N SER A 88 8.44 -3.25 -13.78
CA SER A 88 9.11 -4.17 -14.72
C SER A 88 10.57 -4.42 -14.33
N THR A 89 11.29 -3.40 -13.85
CA THR A 89 12.66 -3.54 -13.34
C THR A 89 12.71 -4.43 -12.10
N ALA A 90 11.76 -4.26 -11.18
CA ALA A 90 11.66 -5.12 -9.99
C ALA A 90 11.35 -6.57 -10.37
N LEU A 91 10.44 -6.79 -11.33
CA LEU A 91 10.12 -8.13 -11.84
C LEU A 91 11.35 -8.76 -12.51
N GLY A 92 12.06 -8.04 -13.37
CA GLY A 92 13.30 -8.53 -13.98
C GLY A 92 14.37 -8.90 -12.93
N THR A 93 14.48 -8.13 -11.85
CA THR A 93 15.38 -8.45 -10.73
C THR A 93 14.97 -9.75 -10.02
N ILE A 94 13.67 -9.98 -9.84
CA ILE A 94 13.14 -11.22 -9.24
C ILE A 94 13.44 -12.42 -10.14
N LEU A 95 13.20 -12.29 -11.45
CA LEU A 95 13.43 -13.37 -12.42
C LEU A 95 14.91 -13.73 -12.58
N ALA A 96 15.81 -12.75 -12.43
CA ALA A 96 17.25 -12.97 -12.47
C ALA A 96 17.84 -13.47 -11.13
N SER A 97 17.03 -13.66 -10.09
CA SER A 97 17.48 -14.07 -8.76
C SER A 97 17.50 -15.59 -8.61
N ASP A 98 18.46 -16.12 -7.84
CA ASP A 98 18.50 -17.54 -7.44
C ASP A 98 17.54 -17.88 -6.27
N LEU A 99 16.76 -16.90 -5.79
CA LEU A 99 15.79 -17.10 -4.72
C LEU A 99 14.46 -17.64 -5.27
N ASP A 100 13.57 -18.08 -4.37
CA ASP A 100 12.23 -18.55 -4.74
C ASP A 100 11.41 -17.45 -5.45
N THR A 101 11.26 -17.59 -6.76
CA THR A 101 10.53 -16.66 -7.64
C THR A 101 9.08 -16.46 -7.18
N ARG A 102 8.36 -17.54 -6.85
CA ARG A 102 6.94 -17.44 -6.45
C ARG A 102 6.79 -16.66 -5.15
N MET A 103 7.64 -16.94 -4.17
CA MET A 103 7.68 -16.20 -2.91
C MET A 103 7.98 -14.72 -3.14
N GLN A 104 8.94 -14.39 -4.00
CA GLN A 104 9.31 -13.00 -4.29
C GLN A 104 8.19 -12.24 -5.03
N LEU A 105 7.56 -12.88 -6.01
CA LEU A 105 6.41 -12.33 -6.74
C LEU A 105 5.23 -12.06 -5.82
N ALA A 106 4.90 -13.00 -4.94
CA ALA A 106 3.86 -12.84 -3.93
C ALA A 106 4.16 -11.65 -3.00
N ARG A 107 5.41 -11.51 -2.54
CA ARG A 107 5.84 -10.38 -1.71
C ARG A 107 5.73 -9.04 -2.44
N LEU A 108 6.13 -8.97 -3.71
CA LEU A 108 5.99 -7.75 -4.51
C LEU A 108 4.51 -7.35 -4.61
N ALA A 109 3.64 -8.30 -4.98
CA ALA A 109 2.21 -8.09 -5.13
C ALA A 109 1.49 -7.75 -3.82
N ASP A 110 2.02 -8.18 -2.66
CA ASP A 110 1.52 -7.80 -1.33
C ASP A 110 1.97 -6.38 -0.93
N ASN A 111 3.26 -6.08 -1.12
CA ASN A 111 3.89 -4.88 -0.57
C ASN A 111 3.51 -3.60 -1.31
N GLU A 112 3.44 -3.67 -2.65
CA GLU A 112 3.17 -2.54 -3.53
C GLU A 112 1.83 -1.84 -3.21
N PRO A 113 0.67 -2.54 -3.18
CA PRO A 113 -0.61 -1.91 -2.86
C PRO A 113 -0.69 -1.40 -1.41
N LYS A 114 -0.04 -2.09 -0.45
CA LYS A 114 0.03 -1.63 0.95
C LYS A 114 0.82 -0.33 1.10
N ALA A 115 1.94 -0.22 0.39
CA ALA A 115 2.71 1.03 0.34
C ALA A 115 1.87 2.16 -0.25
N ALA A 116 1.19 1.91 -1.37
CA ALA A 116 0.30 2.89 -2.00
C ALA A 116 -0.84 3.33 -1.07
N ALA A 117 -1.45 2.41 -0.31
CA ALA A 117 -2.50 2.74 0.66
C ALA A 117 -2.00 3.64 1.80
N ALA A 118 -0.82 3.37 2.32
CA ALA A 118 -0.22 4.23 3.33
C ALA A 118 0.10 5.64 2.77
N ASP A 119 0.51 5.75 1.50
CA ASP A 119 0.73 7.06 0.86
C ASP A 119 -0.57 7.81 0.61
N GLY A 120 -1.64 7.14 0.16
CA GLY A 120 -2.96 7.77 0.03
C GLY A 120 -3.54 8.25 1.36
N SER A 121 -3.27 7.52 2.44
CA SER A 121 -3.63 7.94 3.80
C SER A 121 -2.86 9.20 4.19
N ALA A 122 -1.55 9.22 3.97
CA ALA A 122 -0.67 10.34 4.29
C ALA A 122 -1.07 11.61 3.54
N ASP A 123 -1.40 11.52 2.26
CA ASP A 123 -1.79 12.66 1.43
C ASP A 123 -3.07 13.33 1.96
N VAL A 124 -4.07 12.54 2.39
CA VAL A 124 -5.29 13.09 2.98
C VAL A 124 -5.01 13.73 4.34
N ILE A 125 -4.20 13.10 5.18
CA ILE A 125 -3.80 13.65 6.49
C ILE A 125 -3.09 15.00 6.32
N ALA A 126 -2.08 15.06 5.44
CA ALA A 126 -1.28 16.26 5.23
C ALA A 126 -2.06 17.38 4.52
N GLY A 127 -2.99 17.02 3.63
CA GLY A 127 -3.82 17.99 2.89
C GLY A 127 -5.05 18.49 3.65
N SER A 128 -5.45 17.82 4.73
CA SER A 128 -6.65 18.18 5.48
C SER A 128 -6.42 19.40 6.38
N ARG A 129 -7.31 20.39 6.28
CA ARG A 129 -7.36 21.51 7.25
C ARG A 129 -7.92 21.12 8.62
N HIS A 130 -8.52 19.93 8.71
CA HIS A 130 -9.20 19.44 9.90
C HIS A 130 -8.32 18.53 10.75
N VAL A 131 -7.18 18.09 10.20
CA VAL A 131 -6.22 17.21 10.86
C VAL A 131 -5.04 18.02 11.38
N THR A 132 -4.71 17.87 12.65
CA THR A 132 -3.56 18.55 13.30
C THR A 132 -2.34 17.65 13.39
N GLY A 133 -2.55 16.35 13.27
CA GLY A 133 -1.50 15.35 13.38
C GLY A 133 -2.04 13.94 13.21
N TRP A 134 -1.22 12.96 13.51
CA TRP A 134 -1.61 11.56 13.46
C TRP A 134 -0.89 10.74 14.52
N THR A 135 -1.53 9.66 14.96
CA THR A 135 -0.91 8.62 15.79
C THR A 135 -0.70 7.36 14.95
N ARG A 136 0.38 6.62 15.20
CA ARG A 136 0.56 5.31 14.55
C ARG A 136 -0.44 4.31 15.14
N ASN A 137 -1.24 3.70 14.28
CA ASN A 137 -2.00 2.52 14.62
C ASN A 137 -1.18 1.28 14.26
N THR A 138 -0.65 0.63 15.29
CA THR A 138 0.00 -0.66 15.16
C THR A 138 -1.07 -1.73 15.10
N ASN A 139 -1.15 -2.43 13.97
CA ASN A 139 -1.88 -3.68 13.87
C ASN A 139 -1.45 -4.66 14.98
N GLY A 140 -2.31 -5.62 15.34
CA GLY A 140 -2.13 -6.46 16.55
C GLY A 140 -0.76 -7.15 16.66
N GLU A 141 -0.25 -7.69 15.56
CA GLU A 141 1.10 -8.30 15.47
C GLU A 141 2.13 -7.35 14.84
N ALA A 142 2.13 -6.08 15.25
CA ALA A 142 3.13 -5.13 14.77
C ALA A 142 4.55 -5.59 15.09
N CYS A 143 5.45 -5.47 14.11
CA CYS A 143 6.86 -5.80 14.31
C CYS A 143 7.52 -4.84 15.31
N GLN A 144 8.69 -5.23 15.86
CA GLN A 144 9.42 -4.43 16.84
C GLN A 144 9.72 -2.99 16.35
N LEU A 145 10.00 -2.79 15.06
CA LEU A 145 10.22 -1.46 14.48
C LEU A 145 8.94 -0.61 14.51
N CYS A 146 7.80 -1.19 14.16
CA CYS A 146 6.51 -0.51 14.18
C CYS A 146 6.10 -0.13 15.60
N SER A 147 6.29 -1.03 16.57
CA SER A 147 6.06 -0.73 17.99
C SER A 147 6.98 0.39 18.48
N TRP A 148 8.25 0.38 18.08
CA TRP A 148 9.20 1.43 18.44
C TRP A 148 8.83 2.78 17.82
N TRP A 149 8.46 2.81 16.54
CA TRP A 149 8.02 4.03 15.85
C TRP A 149 6.69 4.58 16.37
N ALA A 150 5.84 3.75 16.98
CA ALA A 150 4.60 4.22 17.60
C ALA A 150 4.86 5.15 18.79
N ARG A 151 6.05 5.06 19.42
CA ARG A 151 6.50 5.93 20.52
C ARG A 151 5.42 6.11 21.62
N GLY A 152 4.68 5.03 21.93
CA GLY A 152 3.64 5.04 22.96
C GLY A 152 2.43 5.91 22.65
N GLY A 153 2.03 6.04 21.39
CA GLY A 153 0.87 6.85 20.98
C GLY A 153 1.22 8.33 20.75
N LYS A 154 2.49 8.63 20.46
CA LYS A 154 2.92 9.99 20.11
C LYS A 154 2.11 10.51 18.93
N VAL A 155 1.62 11.74 19.06
CA VAL A 155 1.06 12.52 17.94
C VAL A 155 2.21 13.12 17.13
N TRP A 156 2.23 12.80 15.85
CA TRP A 156 3.14 13.37 14.87
C TRP A 156 2.45 14.51 14.11
N PRO A 157 3.20 15.53 13.65
CA PRO A 157 2.65 16.54 12.74
C PRO A 157 1.99 15.92 11.52
N ALA A 158 0.95 16.57 10.98
CA ALA A 158 0.17 16.04 9.85
C ALA A 158 1.04 15.79 8.60
N ASP A 159 2.04 16.63 8.36
CA ASP A 159 3.00 16.53 7.26
C ASP A 159 4.19 15.59 7.55
N HIS A 160 4.28 15.02 8.74
CA HIS A 160 5.36 14.11 9.09
C HIS A 160 5.21 12.76 8.39
N THR A 161 6.19 12.38 7.59
CA THR A 161 6.22 11.08 6.91
C THR A 161 6.27 9.94 7.92
N MET A 162 5.33 9.01 7.82
CA MET A 162 5.35 7.78 8.61
C MET A 162 6.52 6.87 8.16
N PRO A 163 7.48 6.51 9.04
CA PRO A 163 8.52 5.55 8.69
C PRO A 163 7.90 4.18 8.37
N ARG A 164 8.41 3.45 7.38
CA ARG A 164 7.83 2.15 6.97
C ARG A 164 8.93 1.14 6.68
N HIS A 165 8.64 -0.13 6.93
CA HIS A 165 9.37 -1.25 6.34
C HIS A 165 8.50 -1.89 5.24
N PRO A 166 9.09 -2.61 4.27
CA PRO A 166 8.31 -3.33 3.26
C PRO A 166 7.29 -4.28 3.90
N GLY A 167 6.05 -4.29 3.39
CA GLY A 167 4.95 -5.15 3.87
C GLY A 167 4.25 -4.69 5.14
N CYS A 168 4.65 -3.57 5.73
CA CYS A 168 3.99 -2.98 6.88
C CYS A 168 2.52 -2.62 6.56
N SER A 169 1.56 -3.12 7.35
CA SER A 169 0.15 -2.73 7.30
C SER A 169 -0.29 -1.80 8.44
N CYS A 170 0.66 -1.26 9.23
CA CYS A 170 0.35 -0.17 10.16
C CYS A 170 -0.21 1.05 9.40
N THR A 171 -1.15 1.74 10.03
CA THR A 171 -1.84 2.89 9.47
C THR A 171 -1.61 4.15 10.31
N GLN A 172 -1.96 5.30 9.74
CA GLN A 172 -1.98 6.58 10.45
C GLN A 172 -3.42 6.85 10.89
N ASP A 173 -3.66 6.94 12.20
CA ASP A 173 -4.94 7.39 12.73
C ASP A 173 -4.90 8.93 12.84
N PRO A 174 -5.75 9.67 12.10
CA PRO A 174 -5.74 11.12 12.11
C PRO A 174 -6.22 11.67 13.45
N VAL A 175 -5.56 12.72 13.93
CA VAL A 175 -5.96 13.52 15.10
C VAL A 175 -6.60 14.80 14.58
N VAL A 176 -7.90 14.95 14.80
CA VAL A 176 -8.67 16.14 14.40
C VAL A 176 -8.64 17.22 15.49
N ALA A 177 -8.76 18.49 15.08
CA ALA A 177 -8.94 19.64 15.98
C ALA A 177 -10.37 19.74 16.52
#